data_AF-A0A2G1MH94-F1
#
_entry.id   AF-A0A2G1MH94-F1
#
_cell.length_a   1.000
_cell.length_b   1.000
_cell.length_c   1.000
_cell.angle_alpha   90.00
_cell.angle_beta   90.00
_cell.angle_gamma   90.00
#
_symmetry.space_group_name_H-M   'P 1'
#
loop_
_entity.id
_entity.type
_entity.pdbx_description
1 polymer ?
#
loop_
_entity_poly.entity_id
_entity_poly.type
_entity_poly.pdbx_seq_one_letter_code
_entity_poly.pdbx_strand_id
1 'polypeptide(L)' 'MEQLIIEIEAYASATGKSPALVLREALGASWGQWDAWVEGRSSPTMRNVDRLRSYMTAHPPSPASPAA' A
#
# COMPACT_ATOMS: atom_id res chain seq x y z
N MET A 1 1.58 -13.39 -0.68
CA MET A 1 2.25 -12.08 -0.84
C MET A 1 1.62 -11.30 -1.98
N GLU A 2 1.41 -11.92 -3.14
CA GLU A 2 0.82 -11.29 -4.33
C GLU A 2 -0.52 -10.56 -4.07
N GLN A 3 -1.44 -11.17 -3.31
CA GLN A 3 -2.72 -10.55 -2.99
C GLN A 3 -2.56 -9.19 -2.28
N LEU A 4 -1.66 -9.09 -1.31
CA LEU A 4 -1.42 -7.83 -0.61
C LEU A 4 -0.80 -6.78 -1.52
N ILE A 5 0.13 -7.18 -2.41
CA ILE A 5 0.72 -6.28 -3.41
C ILE A 5 -0.38 -5.70 -4.31
N ILE A 6 -1.25 -6.56 -4.83
CA ILE A 6 -2.38 -6.15 -5.69
C ILE A 6 -3.32 -5.19 -4.95
N GLU A 7 -3.68 -5.48 -3.68
CA GLU A 7 -4.52 -4.59 -2.86
C GLU A 7 -3.88 -3.20 -2.71
N ILE A 8 -2.58 -3.15 -2.42
CA ILE A 8 -1.85 -1.89 -2.23
C ILE A 8 -1.72 -1.14 -3.54
N GLU A 9 -1.43 -1.80 -4.65
CA GLU A 9 -1.33 -1.19 -5.97
C GLU A 9 -2.66 -0.58 -6.42
N ALA A 10 -3.77 -1.30 -6.24
CA ALA A 10 -5.10 -0.81 -6.55
C ALA A 10 -5.44 0.44 -5.71
N TYR A 11 -5.14 0.41 -4.41
CA TYR A 11 -5.36 1.55 -3.53
C TYR A 11 -4.46 2.73 -3.86
N ALA A 12 -3.19 2.48 -4.15
CA ALA A 12 -2.23 3.50 -4.56
C ALA A 12 -2.70 4.19 -5.86
N SER A 13 -3.12 3.40 -6.85
CA SER A 13 -3.70 3.90 -8.10
C SER A 13 -4.96 4.74 -7.86
N ALA A 14 -5.89 4.25 -7.03
CA ALA A 14 -7.13 4.96 -6.70
C ALA A 14 -6.89 6.26 -5.92
N THR A 15 -5.80 6.34 -5.14
CA THR A 15 -5.42 7.55 -4.39
C THR A 15 -4.47 8.48 -5.16
N GLY A 16 -4.03 8.08 -6.36
CA GLY A 16 -2.99 8.79 -7.12
C GLY A 16 -1.61 8.78 -6.44
N LYS A 17 -1.35 7.82 -5.55
CA LYS A 17 -0.09 7.65 -4.82
C LYS A 17 0.72 6.48 -5.40
N SER A 18 2.01 6.45 -5.08
CA SER A 18 2.83 5.25 -5.35
C SER A 18 2.70 4.24 -4.19
N PRO A 19 2.74 2.93 -4.44
CA PRO A 19 2.66 1.91 -3.39
C PRO A 19 3.71 2.11 -2.29
N ALA A 20 4.96 2.45 -2.66
CA ALA A 20 6.02 2.75 -1.71
C ALA A 20 5.68 3.93 -0.77
N LEU A 21 4.96 4.94 -1.28
CA LEU A 21 4.49 6.06 -0.47
C LEU A 21 3.39 5.60 0.49
N VAL A 22 2.45 4.75 0.05
CA VAL A 22 1.41 4.18 0.91
C VAL A 22 2.04 3.39 2.07
N LEU A 23 3.04 2.56 1.80
CA LEU A 23 3.79 1.83 2.84
C LEU A 23 4.47 2.79 3.82
N ARG A 24 5.08 3.87 3.31
CA ARG A 24 5.76 4.86 4.14
C ARG A 24 4.77 5.59 5.05
N GLU A 25 3.62 6.00 4.53
CA GLU A 25 2.60 6.71 5.31
C GLU A 25 1.96 5.79 6.35
N ALA A 26 1.68 4.54 5.99
CA ALA A 26 1.02 3.58 6.88
C ALA A 26 1.96 2.99 7.95
N LEU A 27 3.22 2.73 7.59
CA LEU A 27 4.15 1.94 8.41
C LEU A 27 5.43 2.68 8.78
N GLY A 28 5.72 3.84 8.20
CA GLY A 28 7.02 4.49 8.31
C GLY A 28 8.13 3.74 7.56
N ALA A 29 7.77 2.93 6.56
CA ALA A 29 8.71 2.08 5.83
C ALA A 29 9.72 2.89 5.00
N SER A 30 10.90 2.32 4.78
CA SER A 30 11.91 2.87 3.86
C SER A 30 11.47 2.69 2.40
N TRP A 31 11.96 3.55 1.50
CA TRP A 31 11.58 3.53 0.08
C TRP A 31 11.85 2.18 -0.62
N GLY A 32 12.89 1.44 -0.21
CA GLY A 32 13.20 0.10 -0.76
C GLY A 32 12.37 -1.05 -0.19
N GLN A 33 11.51 -0.78 0.81
CA GLN A 33 10.69 -1.84 1.44
C GLN A 33 9.67 -2.42 0.47
N TRP A 34 9.06 -1.58 -0.36
CA TRP A 34 8.09 -2.02 -1.38
C TRP A 34 8.74 -2.96 -2.39
N ASP A 35 9.87 -2.53 -2.96
CA ASP A 35 10.64 -3.30 -3.93
C ASP A 35 11.09 -4.65 -3.34
N ALA A 36 11.56 -4.67 -2.10
CA ALA A 36 11.90 -5.91 -1.41
C ALA A 36 10.70 -6.85 -1.21
N TRP A 37 9.47 -6.35 -1.11
CA TRP A 37 8.26 -7.19 -1.04
C TRP A 37 7.87 -7.73 -2.41
N VAL A 38 7.97 -6.91 -3.46
CA VAL A 38 7.68 -7.30 -4.85
C VAL A 38 8.69 -8.35 -5.33
N GLU A 39 9.97 -8.17 -5.04
CA GLU A 39 11.04 -9.11 -5.37
C GLU A 39 11.10 -10.34 -4.43
N GLY A 40 10.28 -10.38 -3.38
CA GLY A 40 10.26 -11.47 -2.40
C GLY A 40 11.49 -11.53 -1.49
N ARG A 41 12.36 -10.50 -1.50
CA ARG A 41 13.52 -10.37 -0.61
C ARG A 41 13.13 -10.14 0.85
N SER A 42 11.92 -9.62 1.09
CA SER A 42 11.39 -9.37 2.43
C SER A 42 9.88 -9.64 2.46
N SER A 43 9.37 -10.03 3.62
CA SER A 43 7.95 -10.27 3.84
C SER A 43 7.40 -9.34 4.93
N PRO A 44 6.19 -8.78 4.75
CA PRO A 44 5.51 -8.05 5.82
C PRO A 44 5.17 -9.00 6.97
N THR A 45 5.27 -8.49 8.20
CA THR A 45 4.72 -9.17 9.36
C THR A 45 3.20 -8.98 9.40
N MET A 46 2.47 -9.89 10.05
CA MET A 46 1.01 -9.76 10.22
C MET A 46 0.60 -8.42 10.86
N ARG A 47 1.44 -7.88 11.75
CA ARG A 47 1.24 -6.55 12.35
C ARG A 47 1.32 -5.42 11.32
N ASN A 48 2.23 -5.52 10.35
CA ASN A 48 2.35 -4.53 9.28
C ASN A 48 1.15 -4.62 8.33
N VAL A 49 0.69 -5.82 8.01
CA VAL A 49 -0.51 -6.03 7.20
C VAL A 49 -1.74 -5.40 7.85
N ASP A 50 -1.93 -5.64 9.14
CA ASP A 50 -3.06 -5.10 9.92
C ASP A 50 -3.05 -3.56 9.97
N ARG A 51 -1.88 -2.96 10.23
CA ARG A 51 -1.70 -1.51 10.20
C ARG A 51 -1.98 -0.92 8.83
N LEU A 52 -1.49 -1.57 7.77
CA LEU A 52 -1.68 -1.10 6.41
C LEU A 52 -3.15 -1.13 6.01
N ARG A 53 -3.87 -2.21 6.32
CA ARG A 53 -5.31 -2.30 6.09
C ARG A 53 -6.07 -1.25 6.90
N SER A 54 -5.73 -1.08 8.18
CA SER A 54 -6.32 -0.04 9.02
C SER A 54 -6.10 1.36 8.44
N TYR A 55 -4.91 1.64 7.91
CA TYR A 55 -4.61 2.90 7.23
C TYR A 55 -5.44 3.08 5.95
N MET A 56 -5.54 2.07 5.09
CA MET A 56 -6.36 2.11 3.87
C MET A 56 -7.85 2.31 4.16
N THR A 57 -8.36 1.74 5.26
CA THR A 57 -9.74 1.96 5.70
C THR A 57 -9.95 3.36 6.30
N ALA A 58 -8.98 3.87 7.06
CA ALA A 58 -9.05 5.22 7.64
C ALA A 58 -8.89 6.33 6.59
N HIS A 59 -8.16 6.04 5.51
CA HIS A 59 -7.94 6.93 4.37
C HIS A 59 -8.58 6.31 3.12
N PRO A 60 -9.92 6.23 3.05
CA PRO A 60 -10.55 5.68 1.86
C PRO A 60 -10.06 6.45 0.63
N PRO A 61 -9.80 5.77 -0.51
CA PRO A 61 -9.53 6.48 -1.74
C PRO A 61 -10.72 7.40 -1.98
N SER A 62 -10.47 8.71 -1.92
CA SER A 62 -11.49 9.68 -2.27
C SER A 62 -11.99 9.27 -3.66
N PRO A 63 -13.31 9.24 -3.91
CA PRO A 63 -13.80 9.08 -5.27
C PRO A 63 -13.38 10.32 -6.04
N ALA A 64 -12.13 10.38 -6.46
CA ALA A 64 -11.71 11.20 -7.55
C ALA A 64 -12.58 10.72 -8.70
N SER A 65 -13.54 11.58 -9.05
CA SER A 65 -14.56 11.37 -10.06
C SER A 65 -14.04 10.52 -11.21
N PRO A 66 -14.82 9.56 -11.73
CA PRO A 66 -14.45 8.96 -13.01
C PRO A 66 -14.29 10.12 -14.00
N ALA A 67 -13.08 10.25 -14.56
CA ALA A 67 -12.85 11.21 -15.63
C ALA A 67 -13.93 10.98 -16.70
N ALA A 68 -14.67 12.07 -16.97
CA ALA A 68 -15.74 12.15 -17.95
C ALA A 68 -15.25 11.91 -19.38
#